data_AF-A0A1M5S2U4-F1
#
_entry.id   AF-A0A1M5S2U4-F1
#
_cell.length_a   1.000
_cell.length_b   1.000
_cell.length_c   1.000
_cell.angle_alpha   90.00
_cell.angle_beta   90.00
_cell.angle_gamma   90.00
#
_symmetry.space_group_name_H-M   'P 1'
#
loop_
_entity.id
_entity.type
_entity.pdbx_description
1 polymer ?
#
loop_
_entity_poly.entity_id
_entity_poly.type
_entity_poly.pdbx_seq_one_letter_code
_entity_poly.pdbx_strand_id
1 'polypeptide(L)'
;MKNNVRGLVFHLFVIIIVFLISLLINLNETVVKVVYGNIVFKVILSLFIIILYYNFGKAMSKRSSRKLDFFTGNIIFCIAIVLFMFAFVGLGADLFKFEVSGSMWKFPLDLFLMPELYIYQMFNIGYNIFSIFFAAIIPGIIYGISIKRSRAKILKKKRLMKQRQNRRR
;
A
#
# COMPACT_ATOMS: atom_id res chain seq x y z
N MET A 1 11.23 -1.78 17.11
CA MET A 1 10.38 -0.92 16.25
C MET A 1 8.93 -1.38 16.30
N LYS A 2 8.00 -0.46 16.59
CA LYS A 2 6.55 -0.72 16.59
C LYS A 2 6.05 -1.04 15.17
N ASN A 3 4.95 -1.76 15.05
CA ASN A 3 4.43 -2.19 13.74
C ASN A 3 4.06 -1.01 12.85
N ASN A 4 3.52 0.07 13.41
CA ASN A 4 3.19 1.29 12.67
C ASN A 4 4.41 1.92 11.95
N VAL A 5 5.56 2.01 12.63
CA VAL A 5 6.80 2.50 12.02
C VAL A 5 7.33 1.52 10.97
N ARG A 6 7.27 0.19 11.23
CA ARG A 6 7.60 -0.83 10.22
C ARG A 6 6.70 -0.73 8.99
N GLY A 7 5.41 -0.46 9.17
CA GLY A 7 4.44 -0.26 8.10
C GLY A 7 4.82 0.91 7.22
N LEU A 8 5.19 2.05 7.83
CA LEU A 8 5.70 3.21 7.09
C LEU A 8 6.97 2.86 6.30
N VAL A 9 7.96 2.21 6.91
CA VAL A 9 9.20 1.83 6.23
C VAL A 9 8.91 0.91 5.03
N PHE A 10 8.04 -0.08 5.18
CA PHE A 10 7.63 -0.94 4.07
C PHE A 10 6.83 -0.19 3.01
N HIS A 11 6.00 0.78 3.41
CA HIS A 11 5.30 1.66 2.47
C HIS A 11 6.27 2.46 1.60
N LEU A 12 7.31 3.04 2.19
CA LEU A 12 8.37 3.74 1.46
C LEU A 12 9.10 2.81 0.47
N PHE A 13 9.37 1.56 0.85
CA PHE A 13 9.93 0.58 -0.09
C PHE A 13 8.98 0.28 -1.26
N VAL A 14 7.68 0.14 -1.00
CA VAL A 14 6.69 -0.08 -2.07
C VAL A 14 6.61 1.15 -2.98
N ILE A 15 6.61 2.37 -2.45
CA ILE A 15 6.69 3.60 -3.26
C ILE A 15 7.89 3.55 -4.20
N ILE A 16 9.10 3.25 -3.69
CA ILE A 16 10.31 3.18 -4.50
C ILE A 16 10.18 2.12 -5.60
N ILE A 17 9.66 0.93 -5.28
CA ILE A 17 9.49 -0.15 -6.27
C ILE A 17 8.49 0.27 -7.35
N VAL A 18 7.34 0.82 -6.98
CA VAL A 18 6.32 1.26 -7.93
C VAL A 18 6.83 2.43 -8.78
N PHE A 19 7.59 3.35 -8.18
CA PHE A 19 8.24 4.44 -8.90
C PHE A 19 9.19 3.92 -9.98
N LEU A 20 10.07 2.98 -9.64
CA LEU A 20 10.99 2.38 -10.60
C LEU A 20 10.26 1.61 -11.71
N ILE A 21 9.21 0.86 -11.38
CA ILE A 21 8.40 0.14 -12.37
C ILE A 21 7.73 1.13 -13.33
N SER A 22 7.08 2.16 -12.79
CA SER A 22 6.42 3.19 -13.59
C SER A 22 7.42 3.90 -14.50
N LEU A 23 8.60 4.27 -13.98
CA LEU A 23 9.66 4.88 -14.76
C LEU A 23 10.08 3.96 -15.92
N LEU A 24 10.39 2.70 -15.66
CA LEU A 24 10.83 1.74 -16.68
C LEU A 24 9.77 1.53 -17.78
N ILE A 25 8.50 1.45 -17.43
CA ILE A 25 7.41 1.31 -18.41
C ILE A 25 7.30 2.56 -19.28
N ASN A 26 7.35 3.75 -18.66
CA ASN A 26 7.17 5.02 -19.35
C ASN A 26 8.36 5.45 -20.22
N LEU A 27 9.51 4.75 -20.16
CA LEU A 27 10.65 5.02 -21.05
C LEU A 27 10.41 4.60 -22.52
N ASN A 28 9.41 3.76 -22.81
CA ASN A 28 9.16 3.26 -24.16
C ASN A 28 7.66 3.21 -24.47
N GLU A 29 7.22 3.95 -25.48
CA GLU A 29 5.81 4.03 -25.90
C GLU A 29 5.20 2.66 -26.27
N THR A 30 5.99 1.75 -26.82
CA THR A 30 5.54 0.39 -27.16
C THR A 30 5.19 -0.37 -25.88
N VAL A 31 6.03 -0.25 -24.84
CA VAL A 31 5.80 -0.89 -23.54
C VAL A 31 4.57 -0.27 -22.87
N VAL A 32 4.43 1.06 -22.91
CA VAL A 32 3.24 1.77 -22.44
C VAL A 32 1.97 1.22 -23.07
N LYS A 33 1.92 1.12 -24.42
CA LYS A 33 0.75 0.59 -25.14
C LYS A 33 0.43 -0.85 -24.77
N VAL A 34 1.44 -1.71 -24.61
CA VAL A 34 1.22 -3.12 -24.24
C VAL A 34 0.74 -3.23 -22.79
N VAL A 35 1.40 -2.55 -21.86
CA VAL A 35 1.18 -2.70 -20.42
C VAL A 35 -0.08 -1.97 -19.96
N TYR A 36 -0.27 -0.71 -20.38
CA TYR A 36 -1.44 0.09 -20.01
C TYR A 36 -2.60 -0.01 -21.02
N GLY A 37 -2.39 -0.55 -22.22
CA GLY A 37 -3.48 -0.82 -23.16
C GLY A 37 -4.21 -2.15 -22.89
N ASN A 38 -3.58 -3.07 -22.15
CA ASN A 38 -4.12 -4.41 -21.92
C ASN A 38 -4.59 -4.61 -20.48
N ILE A 39 -5.85 -5.01 -20.31
CA ILE A 39 -6.48 -5.26 -19.01
C ILE A 39 -5.73 -6.32 -18.16
N VAL A 40 -5.16 -7.34 -18.80
CA VAL A 40 -4.43 -8.41 -18.12
C VAL A 40 -3.20 -7.85 -17.43
N PHE A 41 -2.41 -7.03 -18.12
CA PHE A 41 -1.22 -6.41 -17.54
C PHE A 41 -1.56 -5.42 -16.41
N LYS A 42 -2.63 -4.63 -16.55
CA LYS A 42 -3.14 -3.76 -15.47
C LYS A 42 -3.47 -4.54 -14.19
N VAL A 43 -4.17 -5.67 -14.34
CA VAL A 43 -4.53 -6.55 -13.22
C VAL A 43 -3.29 -7.16 -12.59
N ILE A 44 -2.33 -7.63 -13.40
CA ILE A 44 -1.06 -8.20 -12.91
C ILE A 44 -0.28 -7.16 -12.09
N LEU A 45 -0.11 -5.94 -12.61
CA LEU A 45 0.62 -4.88 -11.90
C LEU A 45 -0.08 -4.47 -10.60
N SER A 46 -1.41 -4.39 -10.61
CA SER A 46 -2.18 -4.05 -9.42
C SER A 46 -2.10 -5.13 -8.35
N LEU A 47 -2.20 -6.41 -8.75
CA LEU A 47 -2.00 -7.54 -7.85
C LEU A 47 -0.58 -7.58 -7.31
N PHE A 48 0.42 -7.24 -8.12
CA PHE A 48 1.81 -7.17 -7.68
C PHE A 48 1.99 -6.20 -6.50
N ILE A 49 1.41 -5.00 -6.57
CA ILE A 49 1.43 -4.02 -5.47
C ILE A 49 0.76 -4.57 -4.21
N ILE A 50 -0.43 -5.17 -4.35
CA ILE A 50 -1.16 -5.79 -3.24
C ILE A 50 -0.34 -6.93 -2.61
N ILE A 51 0.32 -7.75 -3.44
CA ILE A 51 1.17 -8.86 -3.00
C ILE A 51 2.39 -8.35 -2.24
N LEU A 52 3.01 -7.26 -2.68
CA LEU A 52 4.13 -6.62 -1.96
C LEU A 52 3.71 -6.21 -0.56
N TYR A 53 2.64 -5.40 -0.43
CA TYR A 53 2.11 -5.00 0.88
C TYR A 53 1.78 -6.22 1.75
N TYR A 54 1.11 -7.21 1.18
CA TYR A 54 0.76 -8.42 1.89
C TYR A 54 1.99 -9.21 2.36
N ASN A 55 3.03 -9.32 1.54
CA ASN A 55 4.27 -10.02 1.91
C ASN A 55 5.05 -9.25 2.97
N PHE A 56 5.18 -7.92 2.86
CA PHE A 56 5.79 -7.09 3.89
C PHE A 56 5.06 -7.17 5.23
N GLY A 57 3.73 -7.27 5.23
CA GLY A 57 2.95 -7.54 6.44
C GLY A 57 3.35 -8.85 7.16
N LYS A 58 3.85 -9.86 6.43
CA LYS A 58 4.35 -11.11 7.02
C LYS A 58 5.67 -10.92 7.76
N ALA A 59 6.43 -9.85 7.52
CA ALA A 59 7.65 -9.52 8.25
C ALA A 59 7.40 -8.70 9.53
N MET A 60 6.18 -8.21 9.76
CA MET A 60 5.84 -7.41 10.94
C MET A 60 5.82 -8.21 12.25
N SER A 61 5.81 -7.56 13.41
CA SER A 61 5.73 -8.27 14.70
C SER A 61 4.35 -8.88 14.93
N LYS A 62 4.31 -10.11 15.47
CA LYS A 62 3.07 -10.82 15.86
C LYS A 62 2.80 -10.76 17.37
N ARG A 63 3.66 -10.04 18.12
CA ARG A 63 3.57 -9.92 19.59
C ARG A 63 2.47 -8.96 20.04
N SER A 64 2.06 -8.02 19.19
CA SER A 64 1.03 -7.01 19.52
C SER A 64 -0.37 -7.62 19.65
N SER A 65 -1.29 -6.92 20.30
CA SER A 65 -2.70 -7.33 20.41
C SER A 65 -3.34 -7.48 19.03
N ARG A 66 -4.29 -8.42 18.87
CA ARG A 66 -4.98 -8.65 17.59
C ARG A 66 -5.80 -7.43 17.14
N LYS A 67 -6.29 -6.62 18.07
CA LYS A 67 -7.08 -5.42 17.78
C LYS A 67 -6.22 -4.33 17.13
N LEU A 68 -4.90 -4.34 17.38
CA LEU A 68 -3.96 -3.35 16.86
C LEU A 68 -3.40 -3.69 15.47
N ASP A 69 -3.75 -4.85 14.89
CA ASP A 69 -3.19 -5.29 13.61
C ASP A 69 -3.61 -4.36 12.46
N PHE A 70 -4.84 -3.84 12.46
CA PHE A 70 -5.35 -2.90 11.45
C PHE A 70 -4.85 -1.46 11.63
N PHE A 71 -4.45 -1.09 12.86
CA PHE A 71 -3.86 0.22 13.16
C PHE A 71 -2.38 0.33 12.76
N THR A 72 -1.85 -0.72 12.12
CA THR A 72 -0.47 -0.72 11.60
C THR A 72 -0.27 0.33 10.50
N GLY A 73 -1.32 0.72 9.78
CA GLY A 73 -1.28 1.77 8.76
C GLY A 73 -1.47 3.20 9.28
N ASN A 74 -1.69 3.41 10.58
CA ASN A 74 -2.10 4.73 11.09
C ASN A 74 -1.10 5.85 10.78
N ILE A 75 0.20 5.57 10.87
CA ILE A 75 1.21 6.58 10.56
C ILE A 75 1.15 6.97 9.07
N ILE A 76 0.91 5.99 8.18
CA ILE A 76 0.75 6.26 6.74
C ILE A 76 -0.46 7.18 6.53
N PHE A 77 -1.58 6.84 7.16
CA PHE A 77 -2.80 7.65 7.07
C PHE A 77 -2.60 9.07 7.63
N CYS A 78 -1.98 9.22 8.79
CA CYS A 78 -1.67 10.53 9.37
C CYS A 78 -0.77 11.38 8.46
N ILE A 79 0.29 10.79 7.89
CA ILE A 79 1.18 11.49 6.97
C ILE A 79 0.43 11.90 5.70
N ALA A 80 -0.41 11.01 5.14
CA ALA A 80 -1.23 11.34 3.99
C ALA A 80 -2.16 12.53 4.24
N ILE A 81 -2.77 12.62 5.44
CA ILE A 81 -3.58 13.79 5.83
C ILE A 81 -2.72 15.07 5.88
N VAL A 82 -1.54 15.01 6.47
CA VAL A 82 -0.63 16.18 6.55
C VAL A 82 -0.23 16.65 5.14
N LEU A 83 0.15 15.72 4.26
CA LEU A 83 0.51 16.02 2.88
C LEU A 83 -0.70 16.53 2.08
N PHE A 84 -1.90 16.01 2.35
CA PHE A 84 -3.14 16.50 1.75
C PHE A 84 -3.43 17.93 2.16
N MET A 85 -3.33 18.25 3.46
CA MET A 85 -3.51 19.63 3.94
C MET A 85 -2.49 20.57 3.29
N PHE A 86 -1.23 20.15 3.16
CA PHE A 86 -0.20 20.93 2.46
C PHE A 86 -0.57 21.21 1.00
N ALA A 87 -0.97 20.18 0.25
CA ALA A 87 -1.38 20.32 -1.14
C ALA A 87 -2.66 21.18 -1.27
N PHE A 88 -3.60 21.05 -0.34
CA PHE A 88 -4.83 21.83 -0.30
C PHE A 88 -4.59 23.30 0.03
N VAL A 89 -3.63 23.63 0.90
CA VAL A 89 -3.25 25.04 1.15
C VAL A 89 -2.67 25.68 -0.11
N GLY A 90 -1.88 24.95 -0.90
CA GLY A 90 -1.27 25.47 -2.12
C GLY A 90 -2.23 25.60 -3.33
N LEU A 91 -3.22 24.71 -3.44
CA LEU A 91 -4.07 24.58 -4.64
C LEU A 91 -5.57 24.75 -4.37
N GLY A 92 -6.02 24.76 -3.12
CA GLY A 92 -7.42 24.79 -2.74
C GLY A 92 -8.24 23.68 -3.42
N ALA A 93 -9.38 24.07 -3.99
CA ALA A 93 -10.26 23.16 -4.71
C ALA A 93 -9.69 22.72 -6.09
N ASP A 94 -8.72 23.45 -6.63
CA ASP A 94 -8.10 23.10 -7.93
C ASP A 94 -7.22 21.85 -7.84
N LEU A 95 -6.87 21.39 -6.63
CA LEU A 95 -6.14 20.15 -6.37
C LEU A 95 -6.71 18.93 -7.13
N PHE A 96 -8.04 18.87 -7.27
CA PHE A 96 -8.74 17.77 -7.93
C PHE A 96 -8.86 17.94 -9.46
N LYS A 97 -8.53 19.12 -10.00
CA LYS A 97 -8.52 19.38 -11.44
C LYS A 97 -7.19 19.01 -12.08
N PHE A 98 -6.10 19.12 -11.33
CA PHE A 98 -4.79 18.69 -11.80
C PHE A 98 -4.71 17.17 -11.86
N GLU A 99 -4.05 16.66 -12.90
CA GLU A 99 -3.65 15.26 -12.98
C GLU A 99 -2.68 14.90 -11.85
N VAL A 100 -2.42 13.61 -11.67
CA VAL A 100 -1.40 13.15 -10.71
C VAL A 100 -0.04 13.70 -11.16
N SER A 101 0.72 14.26 -10.23
CA SER A 101 2.00 14.97 -10.46
C SER A 101 1.91 16.27 -11.29
N GLY A 102 0.71 16.77 -11.59
CA GLY A 102 0.53 18.00 -12.38
C GLY A 102 0.90 19.31 -11.68
N SER A 103 1.32 19.27 -10.41
CA SER A 103 1.73 20.45 -9.64
C SER A 103 2.75 20.11 -8.55
N MET A 104 3.71 21.00 -8.32
CA MET A 104 4.72 20.88 -7.26
C MET A 104 4.11 20.83 -5.86
N TRP A 105 3.00 21.53 -5.64
CA TRP A 105 2.29 21.51 -4.36
C TRP A 105 1.65 20.14 -4.06
N LYS A 106 1.27 19.41 -5.11
CA LYS A 106 0.60 18.11 -5.06
C LYS A 106 1.59 16.94 -5.04
N PHE A 107 2.76 17.14 -5.64
CA PHE A 107 3.78 16.11 -5.82
C PHE A 107 4.11 15.29 -4.56
N PRO A 108 4.32 15.88 -3.37
CA PRO A 108 4.62 15.10 -2.17
C PRO A 108 3.51 14.11 -1.80
N LEU A 109 2.25 14.52 -1.90
CA LEU A 109 1.09 13.67 -1.64
C LEU A 109 0.99 12.55 -2.68
N ASP A 110 1.11 12.92 -3.96
CA ASP A 110 0.97 11.98 -5.06
C ASP A 110 2.08 10.92 -5.06
N LEU A 111 3.31 11.31 -4.74
CA LEU A 111 4.43 10.38 -4.55
C LEU A 111 4.18 9.45 -3.36
N PHE A 112 3.69 9.99 -2.24
CA PHE A 112 3.44 9.21 -1.04
C PHE A 112 2.29 8.20 -1.21
N LEU A 113 1.28 8.53 -2.01
CA LEU A 113 0.16 7.65 -2.34
C LEU A 113 0.33 6.94 -3.68
N MET A 114 1.52 7.01 -4.28
CA MET A 114 1.80 6.50 -5.62
C MET A 114 1.39 5.04 -5.81
N PRO A 115 1.64 4.10 -4.88
CA PRO A 115 1.26 2.70 -5.08
C PRO A 115 -0.24 2.51 -5.37
N GLU A 116 -1.10 3.23 -4.68
CA GLU A 116 -2.54 3.18 -4.87
C GLU A 116 -3.01 4.07 -6.03
N LEU A 117 -2.47 5.29 -6.15
CA LEU A 117 -2.82 6.20 -7.24
C LEU A 117 -2.42 5.65 -8.60
N TYR A 118 -1.32 4.88 -8.68
CA TYR A 118 -0.91 4.20 -9.89
C TYR A 118 -1.95 3.17 -10.35
N ILE A 119 -2.55 2.43 -9.42
CA ILE A 119 -3.67 1.52 -9.74
C ILE A 119 -4.87 2.34 -10.25
N TYR A 120 -5.20 3.44 -9.58
CA TYR A 120 -6.32 4.28 -9.99
C TYR A 120 -6.15 4.86 -11.39
N GLN A 121 -4.95 5.36 -11.72
CA GLN A 121 -4.64 5.85 -13.06
C GLN A 121 -4.77 4.74 -14.10
N MET A 122 -4.24 3.54 -13.86
CA MET A 122 -4.36 2.42 -14.80
C MET A 122 -5.83 2.08 -15.12
N PHE A 123 -6.72 2.20 -14.14
CA PHE A 123 -8.15 1.90 -14.29
C PHE A 123 -9.04 3.11 -14.55
N ASN A 124 -8.45 4.29 -14.83
CA ASN A 124 -9.19 5.54 -15.02
C ASN A 124 -10.16 5.87 -13.87
N ILE A 125 -9.77 5.55 -12.64
CA ILE A 125 -10.52 5.92 -11.44
C ILE A 125 -10.23 7.39 -11.14
N GLY A 126 -11.29 8.19 -11.02
CA GLY A 126 -11.17 9.64 -10.86
C GLY A 126 -10.38 10.05 -9.61
N TYR A 127 -9.62 11.14 -9.73
CA TYR A 127 -8.86 11.71 -8.62
C TYR A 127 -9.75 12.64 -7.78
N ASN A 128 -10.25 12.15 -6.65
CA ASN A 128 -11.09 12.92 -5.72
C ASN A 128 -10.72 12.62 -4.28
N ILE A 129 -11.40 13.27 -3.33
CA ILE A 129 -11.13 13.11 -1.90
C ILE A 129 -11.30 11.65 -1.42
N PHE A 130 -12.25 10.91 -1.98
CA PHE A 130 -12.46 9.51 -1.63
C PHE A 130 -11.30 8.65 -2.15
N SER A 131 -10.81 8.91 -3.36
CA SER A 131 -9.65 8.22 -3.91
C SER A 131 -8.43 8.39 -3.01
N ILE A 132 -8.12 9.63 -2.58
CA ILE A 132 -7.02 9.92 -1.65
C ILE A 132 -7.24 9.20 -0.31
N PHE A 133 -8.46 9.25 0.23
CA PHE A 133 -8.79 8.62 1.50
C PHE A 133 -8.63 7.10 1.46
N PHE A 134 -9.16 6.44 0.43
CA PHE A 134 -9.01 5.00 0.25
C PHE A 134 -7.55 4.61 0.01
N ALA A 135 -6.82 5.39 -0.81
CA ALA A 135 -5.40 5.18 -1.06
C ALA A 135 -4.59 5.17 0.25
N ALA A 136 -4.87 6.10 1.16
CA ALA A 136 -4.17 6.20 2.44
C ALA A 136 -4.47 5.04 3.42
N ILE A 137 -5.61 4.35 3.27
CA ILE A 137 -6.06 3.31 4.22
C ILE A 137 -5.72 1.89 3.72
N ILE A 138 -5.71 1.67 2.41
CA ILE A 138 -5.48 0.35 1.78
C ILE A 138 -4.22 -0.37 2.33
N PRO A 139 -3.03 0.26 2.43
CA PRO A 139 -1.84 -0.37 3.02
C PRO A 139 -2.10 -0.93 4.41
N GLY A 140 -2.78 -0.15 5.27
CA GLY A 140 -3.12 -0.54 6.64
C GLY A 140 -4.03 -1.77 6.70
N ILE A 141 -5.04 -1.83 5.85
CA ILE A 141 -5.95 -2.97 5.74
C ILE A 141 -5.18 -4.22 5.30
N ILE A 142 -4.36 -4.12 4.24
CA ILE A 142 -3.58 -5.24 3.72
C ILE A 142 -2.61 -5.78 4.77
N TYR A 143 -1.91 -4.89 5.49
CA TYR A 143 -1.04 -5.26 6.60
C TYR A 143 -1.81 -5.99 7.70
N GLY A 144 -2.97 -5.48 8.12
CA GLY A 144 -3.81 -6.10 9.14
C GLY A 144 -4.22 -7.53 8.78
N ILE A 145 -4.67 -7.75 7.54
CA ILE A 145 -5.03 -9.07 7.01
C ILE A 145 -3.81 -10.01 7.01
N SER A 146 -2.66 -9.53 6.52
CA SER A 146 -1.43 -10.31 6.44
C SER A 146 -0.93 -10.78 7.82
N ILE A 147 -0.89 -9.86 8.81
CA ILE A 147 -0.48 -10.17 10.17
C ILE A 147 -1.43 -11.19 10.79
N LYS A 148 -2.76 -10.99 10.67
CA LYS A 148 -3.79 -11.87 11.22
C LYS A 148 -3.63 -13.29 10.68
N ARG A 149 -3.45 -13.45 9.36
CA ARG A 149 -3.26 -14.77 8.73
C ARG A 149 -1.94 -15.42 9.14
N SER A 150 -0.85 -14.66 9.19
CA SER A 150 0.46 -15.16 9.63
C SER A 150 0.41 -15.67 11.08
N ARG A 151 -0.24 -14.92 11.98
CA ARG A 151 -0.44 -15.30 13.38
C ARG A 151 -1.27 -16.58 13.52
N ALA A 152 -2.34 -16.72 12.75
CA ALA A 152 -3.17 -17.93 12.76
C ALA A 152 -2.37 -19.18 12.35
N LYS A 153 -1.50 -19.08 11.34
CA LYS A 153 -0.59 -20.17 10.94
C LYS A 153 0.38 -20.57 12.06
N ILE A 154 0.97 -19.59 12.76
CA ILE A 154 1.88 -19.85 13.89
C ILE A 154 1.15 -20.56 15.03
N LEU A 155 -0.05 -20.11 15.39
CA LEU A 155 -0.85 -20.72 16.46
C LEU A 155 -1.28 -22.15 16.11
N LYS A 156 -1.69 -22.41 14.86
CA LYS A 156 -2.01 -23.76 14.36
C LYS A 156 -0.79 -24.68 14.48
N LYS A 157 0.39 -24.24 14.04
CA LYS A 157 1.63 -25.03 14.14
C LYS A 157 1.98 -25.37 15.59
N LYS A 158 1.89 -24.39 16.51
CA LYS A 158 2.14 -24.61 17.95
C LYS A 158 1.20 -25.63 18.57
N ARG A 159 -0.10 -25.60 18.23
CA ARG A 159 -1.09 -26.58 18.71
C ARG A 159 -0.77 -28.00 18.24
N LEU A 160 -0.44 -28.16 16.96
CA LEU A 160 -0.06 -29.47 16.40
C LEU A 160 1.23 -30.03 17.03
N MET A 161 2.22 -29.17 17.28
CA MET A 161 3.46 -29.58 17.96
C MET A 161 3.20 -30.04 19.40
N LYS A 162 2.34 -29.34 20.15
CA LYS A 162 1.94 -29.74 21.51
C LYS A 162 1.20 -31.08 21.51
N GLN A 163 0.28 -31.30 20.57
CA GLN A 163 -0.41 -32.59 20.43
C GLN A 163 0.55 -33.74 20.13
N ARG A 164 1.56 -33.52 19.27
CA ARG A 164 2.60 -34.53 18.98
C ARG A 164 3.48 -34.84 20.20
N GLN A 165 3.82 -33.84 21.00
CA GLN A 165 4.56 -34.05 22.25
C GLN A 165 3.76 -34.85 23.27
N ASN A 166 2.47 -34.55 23.42
CA ASN A 166 1.59 -35.28 24.34
C ASN A 166 1.34 -36.75 23.92
N ARG A 167 1.43 -37.08 22.63
CA ARG A 167 1.32 -38.47 22.14
C ARG A 167 2.61 -39.30 22.30
N ARG A 168 3.73 -38.66 22.64
CA ARG A 168 5.04 -39.31 22.82
C ARG A 168 5.42 -39.50 24.29
N ARG A 169 4.65 -38.93 25.21
CA ARG A 169 4.73 -39.17 26.65
C ARG A 169 3.69 -40.22 27.01
#